data_AF-A0A7C6K253-F1
#
_entry.id   AF-A0A7C6K253-F1
#
_cell.length_a   1.000
_cell.length_b   1.000
_cell.length_c   1.000
_cell.angle_alpha   90.00
_cell.angle_beta   90.00
_cell.angle_gamma   90.00
#
_symmetry.space_group_name_H-M   'P 1'
#
loop_
_entity.id
_entity.type
_entity.pdbx_description
1 polymer ?
#
loop_
_entity_poly.entity_id
_entity_poly.type
_entity_poly.pdbx_seq_one_letter_code
_entity_poly.pdbx_strand_id
1 'polypeptide(L)'
;YIQGIAGVTIEDGGYSKLAKAALANAKAGKTVKLEATSNYGSPNIVWVEATVDAEGAFSALELNTLQGKVVKNAEEVVTGYAWNEKSKQELGYLYGMHNVNNADAGYERQDLSTEEGLAAYQAYLTEQEKLEWFEQANMITAYALENGLEGLVMDEVTKKLDGSVEALAGVSVTVDHYLAVLEAVYADFPQA
;
A
#
# COMPACT_ATOMS: atom_id res chain seq x y z
N TYR A 1 14.76 0.15 -28.35
CA TYR A 1 15.99 -0.51 -27.88
C TYR A 1 16.66 0.34 -26.82
N ILE A 2 17.27 -0.27 -25.80
CA ILE A 2 18.17 0.47 -24.90
C ILE A 2 19.33 0.98 -25.76
N GLN A 3 19.46 2.29 -25.89
CA GLN A 3 20.45 2.92 -26.77
C GLN A 3 21.82 3.01 -26.09
N GLY A 4 22.89 3.06 -26.89
CA GLY A 4 24.25 3.32 -26.40
C GLY A 4 25.00 2.11 -25.83
N ILE A 5 24.43 0.91 -25.91
CA ILE A 5 25.11 -0.33 -25.48
C ILE A 5 25.15 -1.31 -26.67
N ALA A 6 26.36 -1.58 -27.16
CA ALA A 6 26.55 -2.51 -28.28
C ALA A 6 26.06 -3.91 -27.93
N GLY A 7 25.35 -4.56 -28.85
CA GLY A 7 24.84 -5.92 -28.69
C GLY A 7 23.54 -6.05 -27.90
N VAL A 8 22.98 -4.96 -27.36
CA VAL A 8 21.67 -5.01 -26.70
C VAL A 8 20.54 -4.98 -27.72
N THR A 9 19.74 -6.04 -27.74
CA THR A 9 18.55 -6.20 -28.61
C THR A 9 17.23 -6.00 -27.87
N ILE A 10 17.27 -5.66 -26.59
CA ILE A 10 16.07 -5.43 -25.77
C ILE A 10 15.48 -4.06 -26.10
N GLU A 11 14.18 -4.00 -26.39
CA GLU A 11 13.45 -2.74 -26.52
C GLU A 11 13.45 -1.97 -25.19
N ASP A 12 13.57 -0.63 -25.26
CA ASP A 12 13.54 0.18 -24.05
C ASP A 12 12.07 0.41 -23.68
N GLY A 13 11.48 -0.61 -23.06
CA GLY A 13 10.10 -0.61 -22.58
C GLY A 13 9.88 0.24 -21.32
N GLY A 14 10.79 1.17 -21.02
CA GLY A 14 10.75 2.00 -19.81
C GLY A 14 11.92 1.78 -18.85
N TYR A 15 12.85 0.87 -19.14
CA TYR A 15 14.02 0.59 -18.30
C TYR A 15 14.88 1.84 -18.08
N SER A 16 15.20 2.59 -19.13
CA SER A 16 16.01 3.81 -18.99
C SER A 16 15.28 4.89 -18.19
N LYS A 17 13.94 4.96 -18.30
CA LYS A 17 13.11 5.88 -17.51
C LYS A 17 13.14 5.50 -16.03
N LEU A 18 12.96 4.22 -15.72
CA LEU A 18 13.00 3.70 -14.36
C LEU A 18 14.38 3.93 -13.72
N ALA A 19 15.47 3.63 -14.44
CA ALA A 19 16.83 3.84 -13.95
C ALA A 19 17.11 5.33 -13.64
N LYS A 20 16.63 6.25 -14.49
CA LYS A 20 16.73 7.69 -14.23
C LYS A 20 15.93 8.12 -13.00
N ALA A 21 14.72 7.58 -12.82
CA ALA A 21 13.89 7.87 -11.65
C ALA A 21 14.54 7.33 -10.36
N ALA A 22 15.05 6.10 -10.38
CA ALA A 22 15.78 5.51 -9.25
C ALA A 22 17.01 6.34 -8.86
N LEU A 23 17.79 6.82 -9.85
CA LEU A 23 18.93 7.71 -9.58
C LEU A 23 18.48 9.06 -8.99
N ALA A 24 17.38 9.62 -9.48
CA ALA A 24 16.82 10.86 -8.93
C ALA A 24 16.35 10.65 -7.47
N ASN A 25 15.67 9.54 -7.18
CA ASN A 25 15.27 9.17 -5.83
C ASN A 25 16.48 9.02 -4.91
N ALA A 26 17.49 8.26 -5.32
CA ALA A 26 18.72 8.07 -4.53
C ALA A 26 19.39 9.41 -4.19
N LYS A 27 19.48 10.34 -5.15
CA LYS A 27 20.02 11.70 -4.92
C LYS A 27 19.16 12.54 -3.97
N ALA A 28 17.86 12.27 -3.91
CA ALA A 28 16.93 12.91 -2.99
C ALA A 28 16.83 12.20 -1.63
N GLY A 29 17.68 11.20 -1.36
CA GLY A 29 17.60 10.40 -0.14
C GLY A 29 16.34 9.54 -0.10
N LYS A 30 15.82 9.09 -1.24
CA LYS A 30 14.62 8.26 -1.31
C LYS A 30 14.94 6.88 -1.85
N THR A 31 14.36 5.86 -1.25
CA THR A 31 14.35 4.48 -1.75
C THR A 31 12.92 3.97 -1.81
N VAL A 32 12.66 3.03 -2.72
CA VAL A 32 11.35 2.42 -2.91
C VAL A 32 11.54 0.91 -3.01
N LYS A 33 10.80 0.16 -2.21
CA LYS A 33 10.68 -1.30 -2.30
C LYS A 33 9.26 -1.64 -2.69
N LEU A 34 9.10 -2.51 -3.67
CA LEU A 34 7.79 -2.90 -4.18
C LEU A 34 7.70 -4.40 -4.37
N GLU A 35 6.47 -4.90 -4.28
CA GLU A 35 6.09 -6.26 -4.59
C GLU A 35 4.83 -6.25 -5.45
N ALA A 36 4.79 -7.12 -6.46
CA ALA A 36 3.58 -7.39 -7.24
C ALA A 36 2.84 -8.57 -6.61
N THR A 37 1.56 -8.36 -6.28
CA THR A 37 0.74 -9.35 -5.58
C THR A 37 -0.59 -9.56 -6.31
N SER A 38 -1.39 -10.53 -5.89
CA SER A 38 -2.73 -10.76 -6.43
C SER A 38 -3.69 -11.08 -5.29
N ASN A 39 -4.84 -10.41 -5.29
CA ASN A 39 -5.90 -10.68 -4.34
C ASN A 39 -7.21 -10.95 -5.09
N TYR A 40 -7.78 -12.15 -4.90
CA TYR A 40 -8.96 -12.63 -5.64
C TYR A 40 -8.82 -12.48 -7.17
N GLY A 41 -7.61 -12.65 -7.70
CA GLY A 41 -7.30 -12.50 -9.13
C GLY A 41 -7.05 -11.06 -9.58
N SER A 42 -7.32 -10.05 -8.75
CA SER A 42 -6.97 -8.66 -9.03
C SER A 42 -5.49 -8.41 -8.73
N PRO A 43 -4.69 -7.92 -9.70
CA PRO A 43 -3.28 -7.62 -9.46
C PRO A 43 -3.14 -6.39 -8.56
N ASN A 44 -2.14 -6.36 -7.70
CA ASN A 44 -1.77 -5.20 -6.89
C ASN A 44 -0.27 -4.93 -7.02
N ILE A 45 0.12 -3.66 -6.87
CA ILE A 45 1.49 -3.28 -6.56
C ILE A 45 1.46 -2.72 -5.14
N VAL A 46 2.19 -3.35 -4.23
CA VAL A 46 2.40 -2.88 -2.86
C VAL A 46 3.79 -2.28 -2.79
N TRP A 47 3.96 -1.14 -2.14
CA TRP A 47 5.29 -0.56 -1.96
C TRP A 47 5.41 0.22 -0.67
N VAL A 48 6.65 0.36 -0.21
CA VAL A 48 7.05 1.35 0.78
C VAL A 48 8.03 2.33 0.15
N GLU A 49 7.83 3.61 0.40
CA GLU A 49 8.81 4.67 0.16
C GLU A 49 9.47 5.04 1.49
N ALA A 50 10.80 5.08 1.51
CA ALA A 50 11.56 5.55 2.66
C ALA A 50 12.38 6.78 2.29
N THR A 51 12.37 7.79 3.16
CA THR A 51 13.34 8.89 3.13
C THR A 51 14.47 8.56 4.09
N VAL A 52 15.69 8.55 3.58
CA VAL A 52 16.91 8.06 4.22
C VAL A 52 17.97 9.16 4.20
N ASP A 53 18.62 9.39 5.34
CA ASP A 53 19.77 10.30 5.42
C ASP A 53 21.09 9.64 4.94
N ALA A 54 22.21 10.36 5.11
CA ALA A 54 23.52 9.90 4.65
C ALA A 54 24.06 8.73 5.49
N GLU A 55 23.56 8.58 6.71
CA GLU A 55 23.93 7.54 7.67
C GLU A 55 23.05 6.29 7.51
N GLY A 56 22.01 6.35 6.67
CA GLY A 56 21.08 5.26 6.44
C GLY A 56 19.86 5.28 7.37
N ALA A 57 19.70 6.31 8.20
CA ALA A 57 18.58 6.41 9.12
C ALA A 57 17.32 6.90 8.39
N PHE A 58 16.17 6.32 8.76
CA PHE A 58 14.89 6.71 8.20
C PHE A 58 14.35 7.99 8.87
N SER A 59 13.87 8.93 8.05
CA SER A 59 13.17 10.13 8.49
C SER A 59 11.69 10.13 8.09
N ALA A 60 11.29 9.27 7.15
CA ALA A 60 9.90 9.03 6.78
C ALA A 60 9.74 7.65 6.16
N LEU A 61 8.59 7.03 6.41
CA LEU A 61 8.14 5.79 5.77
C LEU A 61 6.69 5.97 5.32
N GLU A 62 6.41 5.66 4.05
CA GLU A 62 5.05 5.68 3.49
C GLU A 62 4.75 4.36 2.80
N LEU A 63 3.76 3.65 3.33
CA LEU A 63 3.26 2.40 2.75
C LEU A 63 2.07 2.70 1.84
N ASN A 64 2.03 2.06 0.68
CA ASN A 64 0.98 2.30 -0.30
C ASN A 64 0.66 1.04 -1.12
N THR A 65 -0.49 1.07 -1.80
CA THR A 65 -0.94 0.01 -2.70
C THR A 65 -1.67 0.61 -3.89
N LEU A 66 -1.29 0.21 -5.09
CA LEU A 66 -2.02 0.46 -6.33
C LEU A 66 -2.77 -0.83 -6.64
N GLN A 67 -4.10 -0.76 -6.57
CA GLN A 67 -4.96 -1.90 -6.80
C GLN A 67 -5.42 -1.92 -8.25
N GLY A 68 -5.38 -3.10 -8.86
CA GLY A 68 -6.01 -3.39 -10.12
C GLY A 68 -7.40 -4.00 -9.93
N LYS A 69 -8.11 -4.16 -11.04
CA LYS A 69 -9.39 -4.84 -11.14
C LYS A 69 -9.37 -5.84 -12.28
N VAL A 70 -9.99 -6.98 -12.04
CA VAL A 70 -10.34 -7.94 -13.10
C VAL A 70 -11.42 -7.32 -13.98
N VAL A 71 -11.18 -7.31 -15.30
CA VAL A 71 -12.18 -6.89 -16.29
C VAL A 71 -12.85 -8.15 -16.83
N LYS A 72 -14.19 -8.17 -16.77
CA LYS A 72 -15.01 -9.29 -17.25
C LYS A 72 -15.96 -8.83 -18.35
N ASN A 73 -16.31 -9.74 -19.25
CA ASN A 73 -17.41 -9.53 -20.20
C ASN A 73 -18.77 -9.82 -19.55
N ALA A 74 -19.85 -9.72 -20.33
CA ALA A 74 -21.22 -9.96 -19.87
C ALA A 74 -21.46 -11.42 -19.40
N GLU A 75 -20.63 -12.36 -19.86
CA GLU A 75 -20.66 -13.78 -19.47
C GLU A 75 -19.75 -14.09 -18.26
N GLU A 76 -19.31 -13.08 -17.50
CA GLU A 76 -18.41 -13.20 -16.34
C GLU A 76 -17.03 -13.81 -16.65
N VAL A 77 -16.63 -13.86 -17.92
CA VAL A 77 -15.32 -14.33 -18.36
C VAL A 77 -14.31 -13.20 -18.24
N VAL A 78 -13.16 -13.48 -17.63
CA VAL A 78 -12.04 -12.53 -17.52
C VAL A 78 -11.49 -12.22 -18.92
N THR A 79 -11.54 -10.95 -19.31
CA THR A 79 -11.04 -10.45 -20.60
C THR A 79 -9.82 -9.55 -20.47
N GLY A 80 -9.45 -9.16 -19.25
CA GLY A 80 -8.24 -8.38 -18.99
C GLY A 80 -8.15 -7.87 -17.57
N TYR A 81 -7.26 -6.91 -17.37
CA TYR A 81 -7.01 -6.22 -16.10
C TYR A 81 -6.92 -4.72 -16.34
N ALA A 82 -7.38 -3.94 -15.38
CA ALA A 82 -7.24 -2.48 -15.39
C ALA A 82 -6.70 -2.00 -14.05
N TRP A 83 -5.80 -1.04 -14.06
CA TRP A 83 -5.33 -0.38 -12.84
C TRP A 83 -6.30 0.71 -12.41
N ASN A 84 -6.42 0.94 -11.10
CA ASN A 84 -6.98 2.19 -10.60
C ASN A 84 -6.07 3.36 -11.01
N GLU A 85 -6.65 4.54 -11.19
CA GLU A 85 -5.85 5.75 -11.50
C GLU A 85 -5.07 6.25 -10.28
N LYS A 86 -5.61 6.03 -9.09
CA LYS A 86 -5.04 6.44 -7.80
C LYS A 86 -4.73 5.22 -6.94
N SER A 87 -3.66 5.34 -6.18
CA SER A 87 -3.29 4.44 -5.09
C SER A 87 -4.22 4.58 -3.89
N LYS A 88 -4.15 3.65 -2.93
CA LYS A 88 -4.98 3.69 -1.72
C LYS A 88 -4.66 4.88 -0.83
N GLN A 89 -3.39 5.31 -0.72
CA GLN A 89 -3.05 6.56 -0.03
C GLN A 89 -3.70 7.77 -0.70
N GLU A 90 -3.60 7.89 -2.03
CA GLU A 90 -4.16 9.04 -2.77
C GLU A 90 -5.69 9.09 -2.75
N LEU A 91 -6.34 7.94 -2.59
CA LEU A 91 -7.79 7.87 -2.41
C LEU A 91 -8.21 8.31 -1.01
N GLY A 92 -7.41 8.02 0.02
CA GLY A 92 -7.80 8.26 1.41
C GLY A 92 -9.16 7.64 1.72
N TYR A 93 -10.09 8.43 2.26
CA TYR A 93 -11.47 8.00 2.51
C TYR A 93 -12.26 7.65 1.24
N LEU A 94 -11.86 8.12 0.05
CA LEU A 94 -12.51 7.71 -1.21
C LEU A 94 -12.20 6.25 -1.58
N TYR A 95 -11.24 5.60 -0.90
CA TYR A 95 -11.01 4.17 -1.08
C TYR A 95 -12.22 3.38 -0.58
N GLY A 96 -12.78 3.78 0.57
CA GLY A 96 -14.02 3.24 1.08
C GLY A 96 -13.92 1.77 1.47
N MET A 97 -12.86 1.35 2.17
CA MET A 97 -12.64 -0.06 2.54
C MET A 97 -13.83 -0.69 3.27
N HIS A 98 -14.53 0.11 4.08
CA HIS A 98 -15.72 -0.32 4.82
C HIS A 98 -17.03 0.16 4.17
N ASN A 99 -16.97 0.90 3.06
CA ASN A 99 -18.15 1.43 2.39
C ASN A 99 -18.80 0.39 1.45
N VAL A 100 -19.27 -0.71 2.04
CA VAL A 100 -19.96 -1.80 1.35
C VAL A 100 -21.33 -2.04 1.98
N ASN A 101 -22.30 -2.52 1.19
CA ASN A 101 -23.62 -2.83 1.73
C ASN A 101 -23.52 -3.90 2.82
N ASN A 102 -24.21 -3.70 3.94
CA ASN A 102 -24.16 -4.59 5.11
C ASN A 102 -22.76 -4.72 5.74
N ALA A 103 -21.91 -3.69 5.65
CA ALA A 103 -20.64 -3.64 6.39
C ALA A 103 -20.87 -3.86 7.89
N ASP A 104 -21.95 -3.27 8.43
CA ASP A 104 -22.54 -3.59 9.73
C ASP A 104 -24.07 -3.58 9.62
N ALA A 105 -24.75 -4.09 10.64
CA ALA A 105 -26.20 -4.14 10.69
C ALA A 105 -26.82 -2.73 10.55
N GLY A 106 -27.55 -2.49 9.46
CA GLY A 106 -28.20 -1.21 9.20
C GLY A 106 -27.34 -0.17 8.49
N TYR A 107 -26.11 -0.51 8.08
CA TYR A 107 -25.29 0.37 7.25
C TYR A 107 -25.66 0.24 5.76
N GLU A 108 -26.09 1.36 5.19
CA GLU A 108 -26.25 1.51 3.75
C GLU A 108 -25.02 2.20 3.16
N ARG A 109 -24.55 1.70 2.02
CA ARG A 109 -23.38 2.26 1.33
C ARG A 109 -23.63 3.72 0.94
N GLN A 110 -22.66 4.58 1.24
CA GLN A 110 -22.70 6.01 0.94
C GLN A 110 -22.12 6.32 -0.45
N ASP A 111 -22.57 7.42 -1.06
CA ASP A 111 -21.94 7.98 -2.26
C ASP A 111 -20.77 8.89 -1.87
N LEU A 112 -19.56 8.32 -1.89
CA LEU A 112 -18.33 9.03 -1.52
C LEU A 112 -17.94 10.16 -2.49
N SER A 113 -18.61 10.28 -3.64
CA SER A 113 -18.37 11.42 -4.55
C SER A 113 -19.07 12.70 -4.09
N THR A 114 -19.99 12.60 -3.13
CA THR A 114 -20.70 13.73 -2.52
C THR A 114 -20.09 14.10 -1.18
N GLU A 115 -20.18 15.37 -0.81
CA GLU A 115 -19.71 15.86 0.49
C GLU A 115 -20.51 15.20 1.63
N GLU A 116 -21.83 15.09 1.47
CA GLU A 116 -22.72 14.47 2.45
C GLU A 116 -22.43 12.98 2.63
N GLY A 117 -22.25 12.24 1.54
CA GLY A 117 -21.95 10.81 1.61
C GLY A 117 -20.56 10.52 2.18
N LEU A 118 -19.56 11.35 1.85
CA LEU A 118 -18.23 11.24 2.45
C LEU A 118 -18.26 11.53 3.95
N ALA A 119 -18.96 12.58 4.38
CA ALA A 119 -19.11 12.92 5.79
C ALA A 119 -19.87 11.83 6.56
N ALA A 120 -20.94 11.27 5.98
CA ALA A 120 -21.68 10.16 6.58
C ALA A 120 -20.81 8.91 6.74
N TYR A 121 -19.96 8.60 5.74
CA TYR A 121 -19.02 7.49 5.84
C TYR A 121 -17.97 7.69 6.94
N GLN A 122 -17.37 8.89 7.03
CA GLN A 122 -16.41 9.20 8.11
C GLN A 122 -17.05 9.15 9.50
N ALA A 123 -18.30 9.61 9.63
CA ALA A 123 -19.05 9.51 10.88
C ALA A 123 -19.30 8.05 11.27
N TYR A 124 -19.68 7.21 10.30
CA TYR A 124 -19.82 5.77 10.50
C TYR A 124 -18.51 5.10 10.95
N LEU A 125 -17.38 5.42 10.31
CA LEU A 125 -16.08 4.91 10.73
C LEU A 125 -15.77 5.26 12.18
N THR A 126 -16.04 6.52 12.56
CA THR A 126 -15.86 7.00 13.93
C THR A 126 -16.76 6.25 14.92
N GLU A 127 -18.05 6.08 14.60
CA GLU A 127 -19.02 5.40 15.46
C GLU A 127 -18.69 3.92 15.67
N GLN A 128 -18.18 3.26 14.62
CA GLN A 128 -17.79 1.84 14.67
C GLN A 128 -16.34 1.61 15.08
N GLU A 129 -15.60 2.67 15.47
CA GLU A 129 -14.18 2.61 15.83
C GLU A 129 -13.32 1.94 14.74
N LYS A 130 -13.66 2.18 13.47
CA LYS A 130 -12.99 1.62 12.30
C LYS A 130 -12.04 2.64 11.69
N LEU A 131 -10.88 2.17 11.28
CA LEU A 131 -9.92 2.94 10.51
C LEU A 131 -10.04 2.62 9.03
N GLU A 132 -9.91 3.62 8.18
CA GLU A 132 -9.71 3.45 6.75
C GLU A 132 -8.31 2.88 6.46
N TRP A 133 -8.12 2.28 5.29
CA TRP A 133 -6.88 1.63 4.89
C TRP A 133 -5.64 2.53 5.08
N PHE A 134 -5.72 3.81 4.69
CA PHE A 134 -4.57 4.72 4.76
C PHE A 134 -4.18 5.06 6.20
N GLU A 135 -5.16 5.14 7.11
CA GLU A 135 -4.91 5.37 8.54
C GLU A 135 -4.18 4.17 9.14
N GLN A 136 -4.61 2.95 8.78
CA GLN A 136 -3.93 1.71 9.22
C GLN A 136 -2.51 1.61 8.64
N ALA A 137 -2.32 1.95 7.36
CA ALA A 137 -1.00 1.97 6.73
C ALA A 137 -0.05 2.97 7.40
N ASN A 138 -0.55 4.17 7.74
CA ASN A 138 0.21 5.20 8.45
C ASN A 138 0.55 4.77 9.88
N MET A 139 -0.34 4.06 10.57
CA MET A 139 -0.03 3.49 11.90
C MET A 139 1.11 2.48 11.83
N ILE A 140 1.10 1.59 10.83
CA ILE A 140 2.17 0.60 10.64
C ILE A 140 3.51 1.33 10.38
N THR A 141 3.55 2.30 9.47
CA THR A 141 4.82 2.97 9.14
C THR A 141 5.29 3.92 10.23
N ALA A 142 4.39 4.58 10.96
CA ALA A 142 4.76 5.39 12.12
C ALA A 142 5.38 4.52 13.22
N TYR A 143 4.78 3.38 13.52
CA TYR A 143 5.33 2.43 14.48
C TYR A 143 6.70 1.90 14.02
N ALA A 144 6.82 1.52 12.75
CA ALA A 144 8.08 1.06 12.18
C ALA A 144 9.18 2.12 12.29
N LEU A 145 8.86 3.38 11.96
CA LEU A 145 9.81 4.49 12.00
C LEU A 145 10.34 4.74 13.44
N GLU A 146 9.50 4.58 14.45
CA GLU A 146 9.86 4.80 15.85
C GLU A 146 10.54 3.59 16.51
N ASN A 147 10.10 2.37 16.19
CA ASN A 147 10.47 1.15 16.93
C ASN A 147 11.24 0.12 16.08
N GLY A 148 11.46 0.40 14.80
CA GLY A 148 11.87 -0.61 13.83
C GLY A 148 10.78 -1.64 13.60
N LEU A 149 11.18 -2.84 13.15
CA LEU A 149 10.23 -3.92 12.87
C LEU A 149 9.90 -4.78 14.10
N GLU A 150 10.54 -4.52 15.25
CA GLU A 150 10.25 -5.22 16.49
C GLU A 150 8.80 -4.92 16.92
N GLY A 151 8.00 -5.96 17.16
CA GLY A 151 6.58 -5.82 17.53
C GLY A 151 5.60 -5.81 16.35
N LEU A 152 6.08 -5.69 15.10
CA LEU A 152 5.27 -5.92 13.90
C LEU A 152 5.14 -7.42 13.61
N VAL A 153 4.54 -8.16 14.53
CA VAL A 153 4.42 -9.62 14.45
C VAL A 153 3.11 -9.99 13.76
N MET A 154 3.21 -10.75 12.67
CA MET A 154 2.06 -11.28 11.95
C MET A 154 1.62 -12.63 12.51
N ASP A 155 0.33 -12.81 12.70
CA ASP A 155 -0.29 -14.11 12.90
C ASP A 155 -0.38 -14.88 11.56
N GLU A 156 0.27 -16.04 11.50
CA GLU A 156 0.41 -16.82 10.27
C GLU A 156 -0.91 -17.37 9.70
N VAL A 157 -1.95 -17.49 10.52
CA VAL A 157 -3.25 -18.04 10.11
C VAL A 157 -4.13 -16.97 9.50
N THR A 158 -4.23 -15.82 10.17
CA THR A 158 -5.09 -14.71 9.78
C THR A 158 -4.39 -13.73 8.83
N LYS A 159 -3.06 -13.77 8.77
CA LYS A 159 -2.19 -12.82 8.07
C LYS A 159 -2.33 -11.38 8.56
N LYS A 160 -2.90 -11.17 9.75
CA LYS A 160 -3.01 -9.86 10.43
C LYS A 160 -1.90 -9.71 11.46
N LEU A 161 -1.75 -8.53 12.05
CA LEU A 161 -0.93 -8.40 13.26
C LEU A 161 -1.53 -9.25 14.38
N ASP A 162 -0.67 -9.86 15.20
CA ASP A 162 -1.04 -10.81 16.25
C ASP A 162 -1.70 -10.16 17.49
N GLY A 163 -1.75 -8.83 17.53
CA GLY A 163 -2.34 -8.05 18.62
C GLY A 163 -1.44 -7.91 19.85
N SER A 164 -0.15 -8.26 19.77
CA SER A 164 0.79 -8.12 20.88
C SER A 164 1.13 -6.66 21.24
N VAL A 165 0.94 -5.74 20.29
CA VAL A 165 1.23 -4.31 20.46
C VAL A 165 -0.07 -3.51 20.52
N GLU A 166 -0.37 -2.93 21.69
CA GLU A 166 -1.60 -2.14 21.93
C GLU A 166 -1.72 -0.95 20.98
N ALA A 167 -0.62 -0.26 20.68
CA ALA A 167 -0.58 0.87 19.74
C ALA A 167 -1.03 0.50 18.31
N LEU A 168 -1.05 -0.80 17.98
CA LEU A 168 -1.43 -1.33 16.67
C LEU A 168 -2.79 -2.06 16.70
N ALA A 169 -3.53 -2.02 17.81
CA ALA A 169 -4.79 -2.74 17.97
C ALA A 169 -5.87 -2.35 16.93
N GLY A 170 -5.81 -1.13 16.38
CA GLY A 170 -6.71 -0.66 15.31
C GLY A 170 -6.39 -1.22 13.91
N VAL A 171 -5.23 -1.86 13.72
CA VAL A 171 -4.83 -2.43 12.43
C VAL A 171 -5.54 -3.77 12.22
N SER A 172 -6.41 -3.79 11.22
CA SER A 172 -7.32 -4.90 10.91
C SER A 172 -7.05 -5.55 9.55
N VAL A 173 -6.25 -4.91 8.68
CA VAL A 173 -5.85 -5.40 7.36
C VAL A 173 -4.89 -6.59 7.47
N THR A 174 -4.83 -7.42 6.43
CA THR A 174 -3.72 -8.37 6.29
C THR A 174 -2.42 -7.60 6.03
N VAL A 175 -1.32 -8.04 6.61
CA VAL A 175 -0.05 -7.31 6.64
C VAL A 175 1.11 -8.05 5.98
N ASP A 176 0.90 -9.27 5.50
CA ASP A 176 1.93 -10.11 4.86
C ASP A 176 2.78 -9.35 3.83
N HIS A 177 2.13 -8.71 2.85
CA HIS A 177 2.82 -7.95 1.80
C HIS A 177 3.38 -6.61 2.31
N TYR A 178 2.82 -6.07 3.38
CA TYR A 178 3.29 -4.82 3.98
C TYR A 178 4.58 -5.05 4.77
N LEU A 179 4.62 -6.12 5.55
CA LEU A 179 5.84 -6.56 6.23
C LEU A 179 6.91 -6.95 5.22
N ALA A 180 6.58 -7.63 4.13
CA ALA A 180 7.57 -8.00 3.11
C ALA A 180 8.29 -6.78 2.50
N VAL A 181 7.56 -5.71 2.13
CA VAL A 181 8.21 -4.50 1.59
C VAL A 181 8.95 -3.69 2.67
N LEU A 182 8.47 -3.70 3.91
CA LEU A 182 9.14 -3.08 5.06
C LEU A 182 10.44 -3.81 5.39
N GLU A 183 10.41 -5.14 5.55
CA GLU A 183 11.61 -5.98 5.72
C GLU A 183 12.62 -5.73 4.61
N ALA A 184 12.17 -5.65 3.36
CA ALA A 184 13.05 -5.37 2.24
C ALA A 184 13.74 -4.00 2.30
N VAL A 185 13.10 -2.96 2.87
CA VAL A 185 13.73 -1.63 3.00
C VAL A 185 14.66 -1.58 4.22
N TYR A 186 14.29 -2.20 5.33
CA TYR A 186 15.15 -2.32 6.52
C TYR A 186 16.38 -3.20 6.28
N ALA A 187 16.29 -4.20 5.40
CA ALA A 187 17.43 -5.03 5.00
C ALA A 187 18.50 -4.24 4.21
N ASP A 188 18.07 -3.27 3.40
CA ASP A 188 18.98 -2.38 2.66
C ASP A 188 19.63 -1.33 3.57
N PHE A 189 18.90 -0.90 4.61
CA PHE A 189 19.33 0.12 5.56
C PHE A 189 19.13 -0.39 6.99
N PRO A 190 20.02 -1.24 7.50
CA PRO A 190 19.93 -1.72 8.87
C PRO A 190 19.96 -0.53 9.85
N GLN A 191 18.90 -0.39 10.65
CA GLN A 191 18.81 0.64 11.68
C GLN A 191 19.62 0.21 12.91
N ALA A 192 20.31 1.16 13.54
CA ALA A 192 21.20 0.94 14.69
C ALA A 192 20.45 0.90 16.03
#